data_AF-A0A5E4IIH9-F1
#
_entry.id   AF-A0A5E4IIH9-F1
#
_cell.length_a   1.000
_cell.length_b   1.000
_cell.length_c   1.000
_cell.angle_alpha   90.00
_cell.angle_beta   90.00
_cell.angle_gamma   90.00
#
_symmetry.space_group_name_H-M   'P 1'
#
loop_
_entity.id
_entity.type
_entity.pdbx_description
1 polymer ?
#
loop_
_entity_poly.entity_id
_entity_poly.type
_entity_poly.pdbx_seq_one_letter_code
_entity_poly.pdbx_strand_id
1 'polypeptide(L)' 'MNNGNMSTIKLSEATKKRLEERGKMGDTYEDVIIKLLDMTEENKSRTVT' A
#
# COMPACT_ATOMS: atom_id res chain seq x y z
N MET A 1 -15.26 17.79 -3.79
CA MET A 1 -13.93 17.58 -4.40
C MET A 1 -12.99 17.22 -3.27
N ASN A 2 -12.61 15.94 -3.13
CA ASN A 2 -11.60 15.56 -2.15
C ASN A 2 -10.25 16.03 -2.71
N ASN A 3 -9.67 17.09 -2.14
CA ASN A 3 -8.32 17.52 -2.49
C ASN A 3 -7.35 16.43 -2.04
N GLY A 4 -7.02 15.49 -2.93
CA GLY A 4 -5.98 14.50 -2.69
C GLY A 4 -4.66 15.23 -2.50
N ASN A 5 -4.16 15.27 -1.26
CA ASN A 5 -2.84 15.82 -0.97
C ASN A 5 -1.79 14.83 -1.48
N MET A 6 -1.32 15.03 -2.71
CA MET A 6 -0.38 14.12 -3.36
C MET A 6 1.01 14.27 -2.75
N SER A 7 1.64 13.15 -2.40
CA SER A 7 2.99 13.11 -1.85
C SER A 7 3.83 12.06 -2.59
N THR A 8 5.12 12.34 -2.75
CA THR A 8 6.07 11.41 -3.38
C THR A 8 6.90 10.72 -2.31
N ILE A 9 6.97 9.39 -2.36
CA ILE A 9 7.77 8.58 -1.43
C ILE A 9 8.92 7.96 -2.21
N LYS A 10 10.14 8.09 -1.69
CA LYS A 10 11.31 7.43 -2.27
C LYS A 10 11.37 5.98 -1.82
N LEU A 11 11.47 5.07 -2.78
CA LEU A 11 11.57 3.63 -2.55
C LEU A 11 12.87 3.10 -3.13
N SER A 12 13.35 1.96 -2.59
CA SER A 12 14.38 1.18 -3.26
C SER A 12 13.80 0.48 -4.49
N GLU A 13 14.64 0.16 -5.47
CA GLU A 13 14.22 -0.58 -6.67
C GLU A 13 13.61 -1.95 -6.31
N ALA A 14 14.18 -2.62 -5.31
CA ALA A 14 13.67 -3.89 -4.81
C ALA A 14 12.25 -3.76 -4.24
N THR A 15 11.97 -2.70 -3.48
CA THR A 15 10.62 -2.45 -2.94
C THR A 15 9.64 -2.11 -4.06
N LYS A 16 10.06 -1.28 -5.03
CA LYS A 16 9.23 -0.95 -6.20
C LYS A 16 8.81 -2.22 -6.95
N LYS A 17 9.75 -3.11 -7.25
CA LYS A 17 9.47 -4.38 -7.94
C LYS A 17 8.48 -5.25 -7.17
N ARG A 18 8.62 -5.34 -5.84
CA ARG A 18 7.68 -6.08 -5.00
C ARG A 18 6.27 -5.51 -5.03
N LEU A 19 6.12 -4.18 -5.13
CA LEU A 19 4.80 -3.56 -5.26
C LEU A 19 4.16 -3.91 -6.61
N GLU A 20 4.94 -3.89 -7.70
CA GLU A 20 4.48 -4.30 -9.04
C GLU A 20 4.02 -5.76 -9.07
N GLU A 21 4.74 -6.66 -8.40
CA GLU A 21 4.40 -8.09 -8.33
C GLU A 21 3.18 -8.39 -7.44
N ARG A 22 2.87 -7.51 -6.48
CA ARG A 22 1.75 -7.68 -5.54
C ARG A 22 0.43 -7.12 -6.05
N GLY A 23 0.48 -6.20 -7.02
CA GLY A 23 -0.70 -5.65 -7.68
C GLY A 23 -1.31 -6.64 -8.69
N LYS A 24 -2.61 -6.53 -8.92
CA LYS A 24 -3.29 -7.19 -10.04
C LYS A 24 -3.28 -6.29 -11.27
N MET A 25 -3.63 -6.84 -12.43
CA MET A 25 -3.76 -6.06 -13.66
C MET A 25 -4.81 -4.95 -13.47
N GLY A 26 -4.38 -3.69 -13.54
CA GLY A 26 -5.22 -2.51 -13.32
C GLY A 26 -5.03 -1.84 -11.95
N ASP A 27 -4.34 -2.47 -11.00
CA ASP A 27 -4.05 -1.85 -9.70
C ASP A 27 -2.94 -0.79 -9.83
N THR A 28 -3.12 0.35 -9.15
CA THR A 28 -2.08 1.35 -8.98
C THR A 28 -1.18 1.02 -7.78
N TYR A 29 -0.04 1.69 -7.67
CA TYR A 29 0.78 1.58 -6.44
C TYR A 29 0.02 2.05 -5.19
N GLU A 30 -0.88 3.01 -5.33
CA GLU A 30 -1.69 3.51 -4.22
C GLU A 30 -2.64 2.42 -3.71
N ASP A 31 -3.31 1.70 -4.62
CA ASP A 31 -4.19 0.58 -4.25
C ASP A 31 -3.45 -0.52 -3.49
N VAL A 32 -2.24 -0.86 -3.96
CA VAL A 32 -1.38 -1.86 -3.30
C VAL A 32 -0.94 -1.38 -1.92
N ILE A 33 -0.57 -0.10 -1.78
CA ILE A 33 -0.15 0.47 -0.50
C ILE A 33 -1.32 0.49 0.50
N ILE A 34 -2.49 0.97 0.08
CA ILE A 34 -3.70 1.00 0.92
C ILE A 34 -4.01 -0.40 1.45
N LYS A 35 -4.03 -1.40 0.57
CA LYS A 35 -4.27 -2.79 0.96
C LYS A 35 -3.26 -3.32 1.98
N LEU A 36 -1.97 -2.97 1.84
CA LEU A 36 -0.94 -3.38 2.81
C LEU A 36 -1.12 -2.69 4.17
N LEU A 37 -1.57 -1.43 4.17
CA LEU A 37 -1.88 -0.69 5.40
C LEU A 37 -3.09 -1.30 6.11
N ASP A 38 -4.19 -1.54 5.38
CA ASP A 38 -5.40 -2.17 5.91
C ASP A 38 -5.09 -3.52 6.55
N MET A 39 -4.33 -4.39 5.85
CA MET A 39 -3.89 -5.68 6.37
C MET A 39 -3.05 -5.56 7.65
N THR A 40 -2.29 -4.48 7.79
CA THR A 40 -1.47 -4.24 8.99
C THR A 40 -2.34 -3.80 10.17
N GLU A 41 -3.34 -2.96 9.94
CA GLU A 41 -4.32 -2.55 10.96
C GLU A 41 -5.17 -3.73 11.43
N GLU A 42 -5.65 -4.56 10.52
CA GLU A 42 -6.39 -5.79 10.84
C GLU A 42 -5.55 -6.76 11.67
N ASN A 43 -4.28 -6.97 11.30
CA ASN A 43 -3.38 -7.84 12.07
C ASN A 43 -3.08 -7.31 13.47
N LYS A 44 -2.92 -5.99 13.61
CA LYS A 44 -2.71 -5.34 14.90
C LYS A 44 -3.94 -5.48 15.80
N SER A 45 -5.15 -5.33 15.25
CA SER A 45 -6.38 -5.50 16.02
C SER A 45 -6.52 -6.91 16.60
N ARG A 46 -6.07 -7.94 15.86
CA ARG A 46 -6.15 -9.35 16.29
C ARG A 46 -5.14 -9.76 17.36
N THR A 47 -4.04 -9.04 17.53
CA THR A 47 -3.00 -9.38 18.52
C THR A 47 -3.25 -8.78 19.91
N VAL A 48 -4.22 -7.89 20.06
CA VAL A 48 -4.56 -7.22 21.34
C VAL A 48 -5.78 -7.88 22.02
N THR A 49 -6.12 -9.13 21.66
CA THR A 49 -7.16 -9.94 22.33
C THR A 49 -6.53 -11.22 22.88
#